data_AF-A0A7X3QNJ5-F1
#
_entry.id   AF-A0A7X3QNJ5-F1
#
_cell.length_a   1.000
_cell.length_b   1.000
_cell.length_c   1.000
_cell.angle_alpha   90.00
_cell.angle_beta   90.00
_cell.angle_gamma   90.00
#
_symmetry.space_group_name_H-M   'P 1'
#
loop_
_entity.id
_entity.type
_entity.pdbx_description
1 polymer ?
#
loop_
_entity_poly.entity_id
_entity_poly.type
_entity_poly.pdbx_seq_one_letter_code
_entity_poly.pdbx_strand_id
1 'polypeptide(L)'
;MTYRLRVSVEALQPKRAAHPHRHFRQQLRRLHIRPVLAKRGTPNGSGLGVYRWVVERTLSWLHQFHRLRVRFERRGDIHEAFLTIGCIIICSRFLFR
;
A
#
# COMPACT_ATOMS: atom_id res chain seq x y z
N MET A 1 28.94 -18.74 28.80
CA MET A 1 28.45 -18.23 27.49
C MET A 1 27.06 -18.79 27.20
N THR A 2 25.99 -18.03 27.47
CA THR A 2 24.70 -18.11 26.75
C THR A 2 23.85 -16.91 27.18
N TYR A 3 23.75 -15.89 26.32
CA TYR A 3 22.97 -14.67 26.62
C TYR A 3 21.54 -14.83 26.11
N ARG A 4 20.61 -14.96 27.06
CA ARG A 4 19.16 -14.98 26.86
C ARG A 4 18.66 -13.54 26.82
N LEU A 5 18.50 -12.96 25.63
CA LEU A 5 17.92 -11.63 25.46
C LEU A 5 16.39 -11.71 25.43
N ARG A 6 15.76 -11.31 26.54
CA ARG A 6 14.38 -10.84 26.61
C ARG A 6 14.33 -9.50 25.87
N VAL A 7 13.66 -9.42 24.72
CA VAL A 7 13.33 -8.12 24.12
C VAL A 7 11.96 -7.69 24.65
N SER A 8 11.98 -6.63 25.44
CA SER A 8 10.82 -5.95 26.03
C SER A 8 9.84 -5.50 24.94
N VAL A 9 8.59 -5.93 25.03
CA VAL A 9 7.48 -5.64 24.12
C VAL A 9 6.84 -4.25 24.34
N GLU A 10 7.52 -3.33 25.05
CA GLU A 10 6.92 -2.06 25.52
C GLU A 10 7.39 -0.78 24.81
N ALA A 11 8.15 -0.87 23.72
CA ALA A 11 8.71 0.31 23.06
C ALA A 11 7.95 0.81 21.81
N LEU A 12 6.71 0.37 21.56
CA LEU A 12 5.93 0.81 20.38
C LEU A 12 4.72 1.69 20.75
N GLN A 13 4.95 2.73 21.56
CA GLN A 13 4.01 3.86 21.65
C GLN A 13 4.04 4.69 20.35
N PRO A 14 2.89 5.21 19.88
CA PRO A 14 2.72 5.70 18.52
C PRO A 14 3.29 7.11 18.38
N LYS A 15 4.45 7.25 17.72
CA LYS A 15 4.94 8.55 17.25
C LYS A 15 4.06 9.06 16.11
N ARG A 16 2.94 9.68 16.48
CA ARG A 16 2.18 10.58 15.61
C ARG A 16 3.09 11.78 15.26
N ALA A 17 3.25 12.06 13.96
CA ALA A 17 3.90 13.25 13.39
C ALA A 17 5.42 13.25 13.06
N ALA A 18 5.96 12.16 12.50
CA ALA A 18 7.16 12.25 11.65
C ALA A 18 7.09 11.24 10.50
N HIS A 19 6.57 11.66 9.34
CA HIS A 19 6.30 10.76 8.22
C HIS A 19 7.59 10.29 7.53
N PRO A 20 7.82 8.98 7.34
CA PRO A 20 9.12 8.36 7.02
C PRO A 20 9.69 8.63 5.61
N HIS A 21 9.07 9.51 4.82
CA HIS A 21 9.41 9.72 3.41
C HIS A 21 10.83 10.32 3.18
N ARG A 22 11.38 11.11 4.11
CA ARG A 22 12.74 11.66 4.00
C ARG A 22 13.82 10.58 4.20
N HIS A 23 13.62 9.70 5.19
CA HIS A 23 14.54 8.60 5.49
C HIS A 23 14.59 7.60 4.34
N PHE A 24 13.44 7.23 3.76
CA PHE A 24 13.40 6.35 2.59
C PHE A 24 14.12 6.91 1.38
N ARG A 25 13.96 8.20 1.08
CA ARG A 25 14.70 8.83 -0.03
C ARG A 25 16.21 8.87 0.22
N GLN A 26 16.63 9.08 1.46
CA GLN A 26 18.04 9.06 1.82
C GLN A 26 18.62 7.65 1.68
N GLN A 27 17.87 6.61 2.07
CA GLN A 27 18.24 5.22 1.85
C GLN A 27 18.32 4.87 0.36
N LEU A 28 17.34 5.27 -0.44
CA LEU A 28 17.38 5.06 -1.90
C LEU A 28 18.61 5.73 -2.53
N ARG A 29 18.94 6.96 -2.14
CA ARG A 29 20.16 7.65 -2.60
C ARG A 29 21.44 6.94 -2.17
N ARG A 30 21.50 6.40 -0.95
CA ARG A 30 22.63 5.56 -0.49
C ARG A 30 22.78 4.28 -1.32
N LEU A 31 21.67 3.75 -1.83
CA LEU A 31 21.63 2.61 -2.75
C LEU A 31 21.79 3.01 -4.23
N HIS A 32 22.14 4.28 -4.52
CA HIS A 32 22.22 4.83 -5.89
C HIS A 32 20.90 4.75 -6.69
N ILE A 33 19.76 4.56 -6.03
CA ILE A 33 18.43 4.55 -6.63
C ILE A 33 17.87 5.98 -6.58
N ARG A 34 17.53 6.55 -7.75
CA ARG A 34 16.92 7.87 -7.85
C ARG A 34 15.43 7.78 -7.46
N PRO A 35 14.96 8.50 -6.43
CA PRO A 35 13.53 8.53 -6.10
C PRO A 35 12.76 9.33 -7.16
N VAL A 36 12.03 8.64 -8.03
CA VAL A 36 11.24 9.21 -9.14
C VAL A 36 9.88 9.74 -8.68
N LEU A 37 9.35 9.24 -7.57
CA LEU A 37 8.09 9.73 -7.02
C LEU A 37 8.22 11.19 -6.57
N ALA A 38 7.20 12.00 -6.81
CA ALA A 38 7.14 13.39 -6.37
C ALA A 38 7.01 13.49 -4.83
N LYS A 39 7.47 14.62 -4.27
CA LYS A 39 7.50 14.82 -2.81
C LYS A 39 6.07 15.06 -2.31
N ARG A 40 5.73 14.53 -1.14
CA ARG A 40 4.44 14.84 -0.51
C ARG A 40 4.30 16.35 -0.32
N GLY A 41 3.19 16.93 -0.77
CA GLY A 41 2.92 18.37 -0.71
C GLY A 41 3.53 19.19 -1.85
N THR A 42 4.24 18.58 -2.81
CA THR A 42 4.64 19.25 -4.06
C THR A 42 3.69 18.83 -5.18
N PRO A 43 3.33 19.73 -6.10
CA PRO A 43 2.55 19.35 -7.27
C PRO A 43 3.26 18.21 -8.01
N ASN A 44 2.53 17.13 -8.26
CA ASN A 44 3.02 16.02 -9.08
C ASN A 44 3.09 16.53 -10.52
N GLY A 45 4.30 16.85 -11.00
CA GLY A 45 4.53 17.33 -12.38
C GLY A 45 4.19 16.32 -13.49
N SER A 46 3.72 15.12 -13.12
CA SER A 46 3.38 14.05 -14.04
C SER A 46 1.89 14.00 -14.42
N GLY A 47 1.02 14.81 -13.80
CA GLY A 47 -0.44 14.77 -14.04
C GLY A 47 -1.14 13.48 -13.55
N LEU A 48 -0.37 12.45 -13.18
CA LEU A 48 -0.89 11.17 -12.68
C LEU A 48 -1.74 11.28 -11.42
N GLY A 49 -1.70 12.38 -10.67
CA GLY A 49 -2.54 12.54 -9.48
C GLY A 49 -4.04 12.36 -9.75
N VAL A 50 -4.51 12.79 -10.92
CA VAL A 50 -5.91 12.66 -11.35
C VAL A 50 -6.28 11.20 -11.55
N TYR A 51 -5.47 10.45 -12.30
CA TYR A 51 -5.71 9.04 -12.60
C TYR A 51 -5.41 8.11 -11.42
N ARG A 52 -4.38 8.45 -10.65
CA ARG A 52 -3.92 7.68 -9.49
C ARG A 52 -4.98 7.63 -8.40
N TRP A 53 -5.69 8.73 -8.14
CA TRP A 53 -6.78 8.72 -7.17
C TRP A 53 -7.90 7.74 -7.55
N VAL A 54 -8.24 7.62 -8.84
CA VAL A 54 -9.25 6.65 -9.31
C VAL A 54 -8.79 5.23 -9.02
N VAL A 55 -7.54 4.90 -9.36
CA VAL A 55 -6.96 3.57 -9.12
C VAL A 55 -6.85 3.26 -7.63
N GLU A 56 -6.32 4.19 -6.83
CA GLU A 56 -6.17 4.03 -5.38
C GLU A 56 -7.52 3.87 -4.67
N ARG A 57 -8.56 4.56 -5.15
CA ARG A 57 -9.93 4.42 -4.65
C ARG A 57 -10.47 3.02 -4.91
N THR A 58 -10.33 2.51 -6.14
CA THR A 58 -10.77 1.15 -6.48
C THR A 58 -10.01 0.09 -5.68
N LEU A 59 -8.69 0.26 -5.52
CA LEU A 59 -7.87 -0.61 -4.67
C LEU A 59 -8.31 -0.56 -3.20
N SER A 60 -8.73 0.60 -2.70
CA SER A 60 -9.25 0.74 -1.34
C SER A 60 -10.55 -0.04 -1.13
N TRP A 61 -11.42 -0.12 -2.14
CA TRP A 61 -12.61 -0.99 -2.09
C TRP A 61 -12.25 -2.47 -2.18
N LEU A 62 -11.31 -2.83 -3.06
CA LEU A 62 -10.85 -4.21 -3.17
C LEU A 62 -10.20 -4.70 -1.87
N HIS A 63 -9.49 -3.84 -1.15
CA HIS A 63 -8.90 -4.17 0.16
C HIS A 63 -9.93 -4.44 1.26
N GLN A 64 -11.20 -4.05 1.09
CA GLN A 64 -12.27 -4.46 2.02
C GLN A 64 -12.60 -5.95 1.88
N PHE A 65 -12.32 -6.56 0.73
CA PHE A 65 -12.39 -8.00 0.55
C PHE A 65 -11.10 -8.62 1.10
N HIS A 66 -11.15 -9.11 2.34
CA HIS A 66 -10.00 -9.59 3.12
C HIS A 66 -8.98 -10.45 2.34
N ARG A 67 -9.45 -11.30 1.42
CA ARG A 67 -8.62 -12.19 0.57
C ARG A 67 -7.83 -11.48 -0.54
N LEU A 68 -8.22 -10.26 -0.89
CA LEU A 68 -7.52 -9.40 -1.86
C LEU A 68 -6.54 -8.44 -1.17
N ARG A 69 -6.76 -8.11 0.11
CA ARG A 69 -5.85 -7.25 0.89
C ARG A 69 -4.50 -7.90 1.17
N VAL A 70 -4.52 -9.17 1.55
CA VAL A 70 -3.32 -9.96 1.83
C VAL A 70 -3.41 -11.20 0.97
N ARG A 71 -2.40 -11.42 0.13
CA ARG A 71 -2.34 -12.60 -0.74
C ARG A 71 -2.01 -13.83 0.11
N PHE A 72 -3.06 -14.52 0.56
CA PHE A 72 -2.94 -15.83 1.21
C PHE A 72 -2.82 -16.98 0.19
N GLU A 73 -3.23 -16.71 -1.06
CA GLU A 73 -3.41 -17.75 -2.06
C GLU A 73 -2.10 -18.06 -2.78
N ARG A 74 -1.67 -19.32 -2.66
CA ARG A 74 -0.45 -19.84 -3.28
C ARG A 74 -0.53 -19.82 -4.80
N ARG A 75 -1.72 -20.01 -5.37
CA ARG A 75 -1.96 -19.99 -6.82
C ARG A 75 -2.53 -18.65 -7.29
N GLY A 76 -2.07 -18.19 -8.45
CA GLY A 76 -2.43 -16.88 -9.00
C GLY A 76 -3.83 -16.83 -9.63
N ASP A 77 -4.25 -17.93 -10.23
CA ASP A 77 -5.58 -18.18 -10.81
C ASP A 77 -6.72 -17.94 -9.79
N ILE A 78 -6.57 -18.47 -8.57
CA ILE A 78 -7.56 -18.29 -7.51
C ILE A 78 -7.65 -16.81 -7.10
N HIS A 79 -6.51 -16.13 -7.01
CA HIS A 79 -6.48 -14.71 -6.68
C HIS A 79 -7.12 -13.85 -7.79
N GLU A 80 -6.87 -14.19 -9.05
CA GLU A 80 -7.49 -13.55 -10.21
C GLU A 80 -9.01 -13.76 -10.26
N ALA A 81 -9.50 -14.95 -9.90
CA ALA A 81 -10.93 -15.21 -9.78
C ALA A 81 -11.58 -14.31 -8.71
N PHE A 82 -10.96 -14.18 -7.52
CA PHE A 82 -11.47 -13.26 -6.48
C PHE A 82 -11.41 -11.80 -6.91
N LEU A 83 -10.38 -11.40 -7.64
CA LEU A 83 -10.26 -10.05 -8.17
C LEU A 83 -11.41 -9.75 -9.14
N THR A 84 -11.67 -10.67 -10.06
CA THR A 84 -12.76 -10.57 -11.03
C THR A 84 -14.11 -10.45 -10.35
N ILE A 85 -14.40 -11.29 -9.35
CA ILE A 85 -15.64 -11.23 -8.57
C ILE A 85 -15.76 -9.88 -7.84
N GLY A 86 -14.68 -9.41 -7.21
CA GLY A 86 -14.65 -8.12 -6.53
C GLY A 86 -14.97 -6.95 -7.47
N CYS A 87 -14.40 -6.96 -8.69
CA CYS A 87 -14.69 -5.98 -9.73
C CYS A 87 -16.16 -6.02 -10.16
N ILE A 88 -16.75 -7.21 -10.37
CA ILE A 88 -18.16 -7.36 -10.75
C ILE A 88 -19.08 -6.74 -9.68
N ILE A 89 -18.82 -7.00 -8.39
CA ILE A 89 -19.60 -6.45 -7.28
C ILE A 89 -19.50 -4.93 -7.22
N ILE A 90 -18.31 -4.37 -7.46
CA ILE A 90 -18.13 -2.92 -7.50
C ILE A 90 -18.91 -2.34 -8.68
N CYS A 91 -18.75 -2.89 -9.89
CA CYS A 91 -19.45 -2.43 -11.09
C CYS A 91 -20.97 -2.53 -10.95
N SER A 92 -21.50 -3.61 -10.37
CA SER A 92 -22.95 -3.77 -10.18
C SER A 92 -23.53 -2.70 -9.25
N ARG A 93 -22.79 -2.26 -8.23
CA ARG A 93 -23.21 -1.17 -7.33
C ARG A 93 -23.24 0.20 -8.00
N PHE A 94 -22.56 0.37 -9.13
CA PHE A 94 -22.59 1.59 -9.94
C PHE A 94 -23.65 1.54 -11.04
N LEU A 95 -23.86 0.36 -11.64
CA LEU A 95 -24.80 0.20 -12.75
C LEU A 95 -26.26 0.02 -12.30
N PHE A 96 -26.50 -0.63 -11.16
CA PHE A 96 -27.84 -0.91 -10.64
C PHE A 96 -28.23 0.01 -9.47
N ARG A 97 -27.66 1.21 -9.43
CA ARG A 97 -28.01 2.27 -8.48
C ARG A 97 -28.73 3.39 -9.20
#